data_AF-N9VDR1-F1
#
_entry.id   AF-N9VDR1-F1
#
_cell.length_a   1.000
_cell.length_b   1.000
_cell.length_c   1.000
_cell.angle_alpha   90.00
_cell.angle_beta   90.00
_cell.angle_gamma   90.00
#
_symmetry.space_group_name_H-M   'P 1'
#
loop_
_entity.id
_entity.type
_entity.pdbx_description
1 polymer ?
#
loop_
_entity_poly.entity_id
_entity_poly.type
_entity_poly.pdbx_seq_one_letter_code
_entity_poly.pdbx_strand_id
1 'polypeptide(L)'
;MKRWFWLLALLLGACSSGPSEDEVKRLVQAHLQAELGSSLVEPVELAIVEKEETQEGLYRVAVRYQLHFMKDFAELDTTSNDDLVYDGNGKFHQDLPLMTLESRYGEFKAGERRPQESTLWVVHTEQGWRLAEPVAAPPFP
;
A
#
# COMPACT_ATOMS: atom_id res chain seq x y z
N MET A 1 -6.13 43.83 -25.69
CA MET A 1 -5.47 43.70 -24.37
C MET A 1 -5.96 42.41 -23.71
N LYS A 2 -5.30 41.27 -23.97
CA LYS A 2 -4.26 40.64 -23.13
C LYS A 2 -4.75 40.21 -21.73
N ARG A 3 -5.91 39.53 -21.66
CA ARG A 3 -6.41 38.89 -20.43
C ARG A 3 -6.85 37.42 -20.58
N TRP A 4 -6.89 36.86 -21.79
CA TRP A 4 -7.30 35.46 -22.00
C TRP A 4 -6.16 34.44 -21.78
N PHE A 5 -4.89 34.86 -21.90
CA PHE A 5 -3.74 33.93 -21.85
C PHE A 5 -3.46 33.28 -20.49
N TRP A 6 -4.14 33.70 -19.41
CA TRP A 6 -3.88 33.16 -18.07
C TRP A 6 -4.66 31.88 -17.74
N LEU A 7 -5.70 31.53 -18.49
CA LEU A 7 -6.45 30.28 -18.26
C LEU A 7 -5.77 29.05 -18.89
N LEU A 8 -4.92 29.23 -19.90
CA LEU A 8 -4.28 28.13 -20.61
C LEU A 8 -3.06 27.55 -19.86
N ALA A 9 -2.44 28.31 -18.96
CA ALA A 9 -1.27 27.88 -18.22
C ALA A 9 -1.58 26.90 -17.06
N LEU A 10 -2.85 26.83 -16.62
CA LEU A 10 -3.28 25.95 -15.52
C LEU A 10 -3.59 24.52 -15.97
N LEU A 11 -3.59 24.25 -17.28
CA LEU A 11 -3.78 22.91 -17.87
C LEU A 11 -2.46 22.17 -18.14
N LEU A 12 -1.29 22.82 -17.97
CA LEU A 12 0.01 22.16 -18.18
C LEU A 12 0.51 21.33 -16.98
N GLY A 13 -0.23 21.30 -15.86
CA GLY A 13 0.12 20.52 -14.67
C GLY A 13 -0.32 19.05 -14.68
N ALA A 14 -1.07 18.61 -15.70
CA ALA A 14 -1.63 17.25 -15.76
C ALA A 14 -0.84 16.27 -16.66
N CYS A 15 0.34 16.67 -17.15
CA CYS A 15 1.24 15.79 -17.90
C CYS A 15 2.28 15.12 -16.98
N SER A 16 1.83 14.48 -15.90
CA SER A 16 2.63 13.42 -15.27
C SER A 16 2.08 12.11 -15.80
N SER A 17 2.68 11.58 -16.86
CA SER A 17 2.42 10.23 -17.36
C SER A 17 2.80 9.21 -16.28
N GLY A 18 1.83 8.77 -15.49
CA GLY A 18 2.01 7.78 -14.43
C GLY A 18 1.10 8.03 -13.23
N PRO A 19 1.02 7.08 -12.29
CA PRO A 19 0.16 7.19 -11.13
C PRO A 19 0.59 8.36 -10.25
N SER A 20 -0.42 9.02 -9.69
CA SER A 20 -0.30 10.08 -8.69
C SER A 20 0.15 9.49 -7.36
N GLU A 21 0.78 10.29 -6.49
CA GLU A 21 1.16 9.83 -5.14
C GLU A 21 -0.05 9.32 -4.35
N ASP A 22 -1.20 9.99 -4.47
CA ASP A 22 -2.46 9.56 -3.84
C ASP A 22 -2.96 8.21 -4.37
N GLU A 23 -2.71 7.90 -5.65
CA GLU A 23 -3.08 6.62 -6.25
C GLU A 23 -2.18 5.52 -5.72
N VAL A 24 -0.87 5.76 -5.72
CA VAL A 24 0.12 4.85 -5.16
C VAL A 24 -0.16 4.59 -3.68
N LYS A 25 -0.49 5.62 -2.90
CA LYS A 25 -0.84 5.50 -1.48
C LYS A 25 -2.06 4.63 -1.27
N ARG A 26 -3.12 4.84 -2.06
CA ARG A 26 -4.33 4.00 -2.02
C ARG A 26 -4.03 2.54 -2.37
N LEU A 27 -3.18 2.30 -3.36
CA LEU A 27 -2.77 0.95 -3.75
C LEU A 27 -1.95 0.26 -2.66
N VAL A 28 -0.98 0.95 -2.06
CA VAL A 28 -0.20 0.43 -0.93
C VAL A 28 -1.08 0.14 0.26
N GLN A 29 -1.98 1.06 0.60
CA GLN A 29 -2.92 0.87 1.70
C GLN A 29 -3.82 -0.34 1.43
N ALA A 30 -4.43 -0.44 0.26
CA ALA A 30 -5.27 -1.60 -0.09
C ALA A 30 -4.48 -2.92 -0.03
N HIS A 31 -3.22 -2.93 -0.48
CA HIS A 31 -2.34 -4.10 -0.41
C HIS A 31 -2.04 -4.50 1.04
N LEU A 32 -1.61 -3.55 1.88
CA LEU A 32 -1.32 -3.80 3.29
C LEU A 32 -2.56 -4.23 4.06
N GLN A 33 -3.73 -3.66 3.75
CA GLN A 33 -4.99 -4.06 4.36
C GLN A 33 -5.42 -5.46 3.94
N ALA A 34 -5.16 -5.85 2.69
CA ALA A 34 -5.41 -7.20 2.20
C ALA A 34 -4.44 -8.22 2.84
N GLU A 35 -3.17 -7.85 3.00
CA GLU A 35 -2.15 -8.76 3.54
C GLU A 35 -2.18 -8.86 5.08
N LEU A 36 -2.31 -7.74 5.78
CA LEU A 36 -2.12 -7.67 7.24
C LEU A 36 -3.41 -7.39 8.02
N GLY A 37 -4.50 -7.10 7.31
CA GLY A 37 -5.77 -6.70 7.91
C GLY A 37 -5.87 -5.19 8.14
N SER A 38 -7.09 -4.68 8.02
CA SER A 38 -7.38 -3.23 8.00
C SER A 38 -7.10 -2.45 9.29
N SER A 39 -6.80 -3.15 10.39
CA SER A 39 -6.62 -2.55 11.72
C SER A 39 -5.26 -2.84 12.37
N LEU A 40 -4.36 -3.53 11.67
CA LEU A 40 -3.04 -3.90 12.20
C LEU A 40 -2.01 -2.79 11.98
N VAL A 41 -1.91 -2.32 10.73
CA VAL A 41 -0.89 -1.40 10.28
C VAL A 41 -1.45 -0.31 9.39
N GLU A 42 -0.79 0.84 9.43
CA GLU A 42 -1.05 1.95 8.54
C GLU A 42 0.25 2.40 7.86
N PRO A 43 0.29 2.53 6.52
CA PRO A 43 1.42 3.15 5.85
C PRO A 43 1.40 4.66 6.09
N VAL A 44 2.39 5.17 6.83
CA VAL A 44 2.62 6.60 7.04
C VAL A 44 3.89 7.07 6.32
N GLU A 45 3.99 8.38 6.07
CA GLU A 45 5.17 8.97 5.39
C GLU A 45 5.54 8.29 4.06
N LEU A 46 4.53 7.91 3.26
CA LEU A 46 4.75 7.32 1.95
C LEU A 46 5.37 8.35 1.00
N ALA A 47 6.48 7.97 0.38
CA ALA A 47 7.17 8.75 -0.63
C ALA A 47 7.52 7.83 -1.81
N ILE A 48 7.30 8.32 -3.02
CA ILE A 48 7.77 7.65 -4.24
C ILE A 48 9.28 7.90 -4.35
N VAL A 49 10.07 6.83 -4.28
CA VAL A 49 11.53 6.87 -4.44
C VAL A 49 11.87 6.88 -5.93
N GLU A 50 11.20 6.03 -6.71
CA GLU A 50 11.46 5.85 -8.13
C GLU A 50 10.16 5.53 -8.85
N LYS A 51 10.03 6.04 -10.08
CA LYS A 51 8.91 5.74 -10.96
C LYS A 51 9.43 5.63 -12.38
N GLU A 52 9.31 4.45 -12.96
CA GLU A 52 9.76 4.15 -14.31
C GLU A 52 8.65 3.42 -15.09
N GLU A 53 8.41 3.80 -16.33
CA GLU A 53 7.56 3.04 -17.24
C GLU A 53 8.39 1.93 -17.89
N THR A 54 8.06 0.68 -17.57
CA THR A 54 8.83 -0.48 -18.02
C THR A 54 8.30 -1.06 -19.32
N GLN A 55 6.99 -0.97 -19.53
CA GLN A 55 6.27 -1.39 -20.73
C GLN A 55 5.08 -0.44 -20.92
N GLU A 56 4.47 -0.43 -22.11
CA GLU A 56 3.34 0.44 -22.41
C GLU A 56 2.20 0.24 -21.41
N GLY A 57 1.97 1.25 -20.55
CA GLY A 57 0.95 1.18 -19.50
C GLY A 57 1.34 0.42 -18.22
N LEU A 58 2.57 -0.11 -18.12
CA LEU A 58 3.11 -0.79 -16.94
C LEU A 58 4.24 0.03 -16.30
N TYR A 59 3.98 0.50 -15.10
CA TYR A 59 4.89 1.33 -14.32
C TYR A 59 5.46 0.53 -13.16
N ARG A 60 6.77 0.63 -12.97
CA ARG A 60 7.48 0.19 -11.78
C ARG A 60 7.65 1.39 -10.86
N VAL A 61 7.03 1.33 -9.69
CA VAL A 61 7.06 2.40 -8.69
C VAL A 61 7.72 1.86 -7.43
N ALA A 62 8.93 2.35 -7.13
CA ALA A 62 9.55 2.12 -5.84
C ALA A 62 9.01 3.14 -4.84
N VAL A 63 8.47 2.64 -3.73
CA VAL A 63 7.94 3.47 -2.65
C VAL A 63 8.68 3.16 -1.36
N ARG A 64 8.86 4.21 -0.56
CA ARG A 64 9.34 4.11 0.81
C ARG A 64 8.26 4.65 1.71
N TYR A 65 7.92 3.91 2.76
CA TYR A 65 6.93 4.30 3.75
C TYR A 65 7.35 3.78 5.12
N GLN A 66 6.69 4.25 6.17
CA GLN A 66 6.82 3.67 7.49
C GLN A 66 5.55 2.89 7.80
N LEU A 67 5.70 1.64 8.22
CA LEU A 67 4.61 0.89 8.82
C LEU A 67 4.41 1.41 10.24
N HIS A 68 3.26 2.03 10.49
CA HIS A 68 2.82 2.41 11.81
C HIS A 68 1.93 1.29 12.36
N PHE A 69 2.43 0.57 13.37
CA PHE A 69 1.68 -0.49 14.03
C PHE A 69 0.63 0.13 14.95
N MET A 70 -0.64 -0.19 14.72
CA MET A 70 -1.74 0.37 15.51
C MET A 70 -2.06 -0.46 16.75
N LYS A 71 -1.61 -1.72 16.79
CA LYS A 71 -1.83 -2.68 17.88
C LYS A 71 -0.52 -3.31 18.32
N ASP A 72 -0.47 -3.77 19.56
CA ASP A 72 0.63 -4.57 20.06
C ASP A 72 0.53 -6.01 19.53
N PHE A 73 1.68 -6.63 19.23
CA PHE A 73 1.71 -8.03 18.80
C PHE A 73 1.05 -8.98 19.82
N ALA A 74 1.22 -8.69 21.12
CA ALA A 74 0.60 -9.46 22.21
C ALA A 74 -0.94 -9.39 22.22
N GLU A 75 -1.53 -8.29 21.75
CA GLU A 75 -3.00 -8.16 21.67
C GLU A 75 -3.59 -9.05 20.57
N LEU A 76 -2.82 -9.35 19.54
CA LEU A 76 -3.23 -10.22 18.43
C LEU A 76 -3.33 -11.68 18.88
N ASP A 77 -2.39 -12.13 19.72
CA ASP A 77 -2.39 -13.48 20.32
C ASP A 77 -3.62 -13.73 21.20
N THR A 78 -4.04 -12.70 21.95
CA THR A 78 -5.23 -12.77 22.81
C THR A 78 -6.54 -12.74 22.02
N THR A 79 -6.58 -11.95 20.94
CA THR A 79 -7.79 -11.80 20.11
C THR A 79 -8.09 -13.08 19.31
N SER A 80 -7.06 -13.80 18.85
CA SER A 80 -7.25 -15.07 18.14
C SER A 80 -7.80 -16.21 19.02
N ASN A 81 -7.67 -16.13 20.35
CA ASN A 81 -8.13 -17.17 21.26
C ASN A 81 -9.55 -16.94 21.84
N ASP A 82 -10.04 -15.70 21.90
CA ASP A 82 -11.27 -15.38 22.66
C ASP A 82 -12.52 -15.15 21.80
N ASP A 83 -12.40 -15.01 20.47
CA ASP A 83 -13.56 -14.73 19.60
C ASP A 83 -13.64 -15.69 18.38
N LEU A 84 -14.10 -16.92 18.64
CA LEU A 84 -15.02 -17.60 17.72
C LEU A 84 -16.47 -17.14 17.95
N VAL A 85 -16.68 -15.86 18.27
CA VAL A 85 -18.01 -15.26 18.23
C VAL A 85 -18.27 -14.82 16.80
N TYR A 86 -19.09 -15.64 16.13
CA TYR A 86 -19.69 -15.39 14.83
C TYR A 86 -20.57 -14.12 14.89
N ASP A 87 -19.93 -12.96 14.85
CA ASP A 87 -20.55 -11.70 14.51
C ASP A 87 -20.93 -11.78 13.02
N GLY A 88 -22.24 -11.84 12.78
CA GLY A 88 -22.85 -11.96 11.45
C GLY A 88 -22.68 -10.75 10.52
N ASN A 89 -21.75 -9.82 10.80
CA ASN A 89 -21.49 -8.64 9.99
C ASN A 89 -20.07 -8.63 9.41
N GLY A 90 -19.80 -9.64 8.57
CA GLY A 90 -19.04 -9.53 7.33
C GLY A 90 -17.72 -8.76 7.36
N LYS A 91 -16.62 -9.50 7.34
CA LYS A 91 -15.78 -9.71 6.14
C LYS A 91 -14.64 -10.64 6.51
N PHE A 92 -14.27 -11.51 5.57
CA PHE A 92 -13.04 -12.32 5.63
C PHE A 92 -11.86 -11.48 6.11
N HIS A 93 -11.48 -11.64 7.38
CA HIS A 93 -10.13 -11.32 7.81
C HIS A 93 -9.29 -12.49 7.28
N GLN A 94 -8.44 -12.24 6.29
CA GLN A 94 -7.38 -13.20 6.00
C GLN A 94 -6.53 -13.23 7.26
N ASP A 95 -6.78 -14.24 8.10
CA ASP A 95 -6.01 -14.52 9.31
C ASP A 95 -4.58 -14.83 8.88
N LEU A 96 -3.77 -13.79 8.69
CA LEU A 96 -2.35 -13.99 8.53
C LEU A 96 -1.88 -14.62 9.85
N PRO A 97 -1.26 -15.82 9.82
CA PRO A 97 -0.89 -16.50 11.05
C PRO A 97 0.00 -15.58 11.88
N LEU A 98 -0.24 -15.50 13.18
CA LEU A 98 0.59 -14.71 14.09
C LEU A 98 2.08 -15.07 13.95
N MET A 99 2.37 -16.35 13.69
CA MET A 99 3.70 -16.87 13.38
C MET A 99 4.34 -16.21 12.13
N THR A 100 3.56 -15.86 11.12
CA THR A 100 4.04 -15.16 9.91
C THR A 100 4.36 -13.70 10.21
N LEU A 101 3.53 -13.05 11.03
CA LEU A 101 3.80 -11.67 11.48
C LEU A 101 5.06 -11.61 12.34
N GLU A 102 5.23 -12.54 13.27
CA GLU A 102 6.44 -12.68 14.09
C GLU A 102 7.67 -12.95 13.23
N SER A 103 7.56 -13.89 12.28
CA SER A 103 8.69 -14.22 11.40
C SER A 103 9.10 -13.06 10.51
N ARG A 104 8.16 -12.18 10.12
CA ARG A 104 8.42 -11.08 9.19
C ARG A 104 8.82 -9.79 9.90
N TYR A 105 8.12 -9.44 10.97
CA TYR A 105 8.25 -8.16 11.66
C TYR A 105 8.80 -8.28 13.08
N GLY A 106 8.84 -9.49 13.64
CA GLY A 106 9.15 -9.73 15.05
C GLY A 106 8.02 -9.28 15.98
N GLU A 107 8.33 -9.18 17.27
CA GLU A 107 7.45 -8.51 18.23
C GLU A 107 7.46 -7.00 17.97
N PHE A 108 6.29 -6.42 17.77
CA PHE A 108 6.08 -4.99 17.58
C PHE A 108 5.08 -4.44 18.59
N LYS A 109 5.20 -3.14 18.88
CA LYS A 109 4.30 -2.43 19.78
C LYS A 109 3.40 -1.45 19.04
N ALA A 110 2.26 -1.14 19.64
CA ALA A 110 1.39 -0.07 19.19
C ALA A 110 2.16 1.26 19.20
N GLY A 111 2.03 2.04 18.13
CA GLY A 111 2.76 3.29 17.90
C GLY A 111 4.16 3.10 17.29
N GLU A 112 4.64 1.87 17.16
CA GLU A 112 5.95 1.60 16.59
C GLU A 112 5.95 1.89 15.09
N ARG A 113 7.05 2.47 14.59
CA ARG A 113 7.24 2.81 13.18
C ARG A 113 8.41 2.06 12.60
N ARG A 114 8.16 1.24 11.58
CA ARG A 114 9.22 0.50 10.87
C ARG A 114 9.35 1.00 9.44
N PRO A 115 10.54 1.45 9.02
CA PRO A 115 10.75 1.83 7.63
C PRO A 115 10.62 0.59 6.75
N GLN A 116 9.90 0.73 5.65
CA GLN A 116 9.74 -0.27 4.61
C GLN A 116 9.97 0.37 3.25
N GLU A 117 10.55 -0.42 2.37
CA GLU A 117 10.68 -0.08 0.96
C GLU A 117 10.04 -1.20 0.17
N SER A 118 9.20 -0.84 -0.80
CA SER A 118 8.50 -1.81 -1.63
C SER A 118 8.50 -1.33 -3.07
N THR A 119 8.73 -2.25 -3.99
CA THR A 119 8.57 -2.00 -5.42
C THR A 119 7.22 -2.54 -5.85
N LEU A 120 6.38 -1.68 -6.40
CA LEU A 120 5.05 -2.00 -6.89
C LEU A 120 5.06 -1.94 -8.41
N TRP A 121 4.41 -2.92 -9.02
CA TRP A 121 4.09 -2.88 -10.43
C TRP A 121 2.65 -2.41 -10.55
N VAL A 122 2.45 -1.30 -11.25
CA VAL A 122 1.13 -0.70 -11.42
C VAL A 122 0.81 -0.58 -12.89
N VAL A 123 -0.39 -1.02 -13.25
CA VAL A 123 -0.90 -0.98 -14.61
C VAL A 123 -2.10 -0.05 -14.66
N HIS A 124 -2.16 0.77 -15.70
CA HIS A 124 -3.34 1.59 -15.96
C HIS A 124 -4.41 0.75 -16.66
N THR A 125 -5.56 0.55 -16.00
CA THR A 125 -6.71 -0.15 -16.55
C THR A 125 -7.86 0.83 -16.82
N GLU A 126 -8.90 0.41 -17.55
CA GLU A 126 -10.11 1.23 -17.74
C GLU A 126 -10.80 1.61 -16.41
N GLN A 127 -10.57 0.83 -15.36
CA GLN A 127 -11.11 1.05 -14.01
C GLN A 127 -10.14 1.86 -13.12
N GLY A 128 -9.08 2.42 -13.70
CA GLY A 128 -8.02 3.17 -13.03
C GLY A 128 -6.75 2.35 -12.79
N TRP A 129 -5.84 2.90 -11.97
CA TRP A 129 -4.59 2.24 -11.60
C TRP A 129 -4.82 1.03 -10.71
N ARG A 130 -4.12 -0.06 -11.00
CA ARG A 130 -4.16 -1.30 -10.22
C ARG A 130 -2.77 -1.87 -10.04
N LEU A 131 -2.59 -2.62 -8.96
CA LEU A 131 -1.41 -3.46 -8.80
C LEU A 131 -1.46 -4.57 -9.86
N ALA A 132 -0.38 -4.71 -10.62
CA ALA A 132 -0.20 -5.86 -11.48
C ALA A 132 0.16 -7.05 -10.59
N GLU A 133 -0.78 -7.97 -10.38
CA GLU A 133 -0.51 -9.22 -9.66
C GLU A 133 0.20 -10.26 -10.56
N PRO A 134 1.04 -11.14 -9.98
CA PRO A 134 1.54 -11.09 -8.61
C PRO A 134 2.84 -10.30 -8.56
N VAL A 135 3.18 -9.79 -7.37
CA VAL A 135 4.52 -9.32 -7.00
C VAL A 135 5.53 -10.41 -7.37
N ALA A 136 6.03 -10.39 -8.60
CA ALA A 136 7.09 -11.27 -9.03
C ALA A 136 8.33 -10.79 -8.29
N ALA A 137 8.67 -11.52 -7.22
CA ALA A 137 10.02 -11.57 -6.73
C ALA A 137 10.95 -11.64 -7.96
N PRO A 138 12.06 -10.88 -7.98
CA PRO A 138 13.03 -11.03 -9.05
C PRO A 138 13.36 -12.51 -9.19
N PRO A 139 13.43 -13.07 -10.42
CA PRO A 139 13.97 -14.42 -10.59
C PRO A 139 15.38 -14.39 -9.97
N PHE A 140 15.56 -15.13 -8.88
CA PHE A 140 16.88 -15.31 -8.29
C PHE A 140 17.83 -15.84 -9.37
N PRO A 141 19.08 -15.35 -9.45
CA PRO A 141 20.09 -15.92 -10.32
C PRO A 141 20.48 -17.35 -9.88
#